data_AF-A0A2T2ZTF1-F1
#
_entry.id   AF-A0A2T2ZTF1-F1
#
_cell.length_a   1.000
_cell.length_b   1.000
_cell.length_c   1.000
_cell.angle_alpha   90.00
_cell.angle_beta   90.00
_cell.angle_gamma   90.00
#
_symmetry.space_group_name_H-M   'P 1'
#
loop_
_entity.id
_entity.type
_entity.pdbx_description
1 polymer ?
#
loop_
_entity_poly.entity_id
_entity_poly.type
_entity_poly.pdbx_seq_one_letter_code
_entity_poly.pdbx_strand_id
1 'polypeptide(L)'
;MTAQQPGSEFPTDPAGKHSWSILYEHGFDYITQRPTTTTTTTASTTAATSTTAGGEILIGGGLFQSGKQGMDMFGVYDDSATDTLTLMHLGGVLPSVFRWGDEAPGRRVLKAWSGVVGFTGDVLPLVGRLDARLTKREVQVQGKAQAQGREEGSESSTKTKTKTKTSRDVAPGEWIAAYFCGDGMVWAWLSGTALGVMLAGSEDEDLPAAPGRPAGVLKDWFPDELAASWERLQGMDIADLADEL
;
A
#
# COMPACT_ATOMS: atom_id res chain seq x y z
N MET A 1 -7.39 -11.49 -8.18
CA MET A 1 -5.97 -11.88 -7.93
C MET A 1 -5.79 -13.36 -8.23
N THR A 2 -4.59 -13.77 -8.65
CA THR A 2 -4.18 -15.18 -8.71
C THR A 2 -2.77 -15.39 -8.18
N ALA A 3 -2.50 -16.60 -7.69
CA ALA A 3 -1.15 -17.10 -7.43
C ALA A 3 -0.84 -18.19 -8.46
N GLN A 4 0.28 -18.07 -9.17
CA GLN A 4 0.63 -18.95 -10.29
C GLN A 4 2.04 -19.52 -10.13
N GLN A 5 2.24 -20.76 -10.56
CA GLN A 5 3.60 -21.28 -10.77
C GLN A 5 4.19 -20.60 -12.02
N PRO A 6 5.43 -20.10 -11.95
CA PRO A 6 6.12 -19.58 -13.12
C PRO A 6 6.42 -20.73 -14.11
N GLY A 7 6.36 -20.43 -15.41
CA GLY A 7 6.85 -21.33 -16.46
C GLY A 7 8.37 -21.47 -16.43
N SER A 8 8.90 -22.50 -17.09
CA SER A 8 10.32 -22.86 -17.03
C SER A 8 11.29 -21.78 -17.57
N GLU A 9 10.80 -20.89 -18.43
CA GLU A 9 11.57 -19.77 -18.99
C GLU A 9 11.19 -18.40 -18.41
N PHE A 10 10.23 -18.35 -17.48
CA PHE A 10 9.84 -17.09 -16.84
C PHE A 10 11.04 -16.47 -16.10
N PRO A 11 11.25 -15.14 -16.13
CA PRO A 11 12.42 -14.47 -15.53
C PRO A 11 12.36 -14.43 -13.99
N THR A 12 12.45 -15.59 -13.34
CA THR A 12 12.37 -15.72 -11.88
C THR A 12 13.63 -15.24 -11.17
N ASP A 13 13.47 -14.63 -10.00
CA ASP A 13 14.51 -14.39 -8.99
C ASP A 13 14.19 -15.18 -7.71
N PRO A 14 15.11 -16.06 -7.23
CA PRO A 14 14.95 -16.78 -5.97
C PRO A 14 14.69 -15.88 -4.75
N ALA A 15 15.21 -14.65 -4.77
CA ALA A 15 15.01 -13.68 -3.70
C ALA A 15 13.70 -12.90 -3.82
N GLY A 16 12.93 -13.08 -4.90
CA GLY A 16 11.67 -12.37 -5.13
C GLY A 16 11.82 -10.86 -5.27
N LYS A 17 12.95 -10.37 -5.82
CA LYS A 17 13.21 -8.92 -5.91
C LYS A 17 12.60 -8.26 -7.15
N HIS A 18 11.87 -9.01 -7.96
CA HIS A 18 11.27 -8.50 -9.19
C HIS A 18 9.75 -8.36 -9.03
N SER A 19 9.27 -7.24 -9.53
CA SER A 19 7.86 -6.94 -9.75
C SER A 19 7.72 -6.35 -11.15
N TRP A 20 6.56 -6.58 -11.76
CA TRP A 20 6.25 -6.11 -13.10
C TRP A 20 4.88 -5.43 -13.11
N SER A 21 4.68 -4.57 -14.09
CA SER A 21 3.36 -4.07 -14.44
C SER A 21 3.13 -4.23 -15.94
N ILE A 22 1.93 -4.68 -16.30
CA ILE A 22 1.50 -4.74 -17.70
C ILE A 22 0.49 -3.62 -17.87
N LEU A 23 0.86 -2.59 -18.62
CA LEU A 23 0.01 -1.44 -18.94
C LEU A 23 -0.70 -1.70 -20.27
N TYR A 24 -2.00 -1.46 -20.31
CA TYR A 24 -2.82 -1.52 -21.53
C TYR A 24 -3.72 -0.28 -21.62
N GLU A 25 -4.46 -0.14 -22.73
CA GLU A 25 -5.22 1.08 -23.05
C GLU A 25 -6.11 1.56 -21.90
N HIS A 26 -6.81 0.62 -21.25
CA HIS A 26 -7.65 0.89 -20.09
C HIS A 26 -7.26 -0.02 -18.92
N GLY A 27 -6.31 0.46 -18.10
CA GLY A 27 -5.90 -0.17 -16.85
C GLY A 27 -4.56 -0.91 -16.92
N PHE A 28 -4.30 -1.71 -15.89
CA PHE A 28 -3.03 -2.39 -15.71
C PHE A 28 -3.17 -3.66 -14.87
N ASP A 29 -2.16 -4.51 -14.98
CA ASP A 29 -1.94 -5.63 -14.06
C ASP A 29 -0.66 -5.41 -13.26
N TYR A 30 -0.69 -5.76 -11.98
CA TYR A 30 0.46 -5.68 -11.09
C TYR A 30 0.91 -7.08 -10.68
N ILE A 31 2.21 -7.31 -10.77
CA ILE A 31 2.81 -8.64 -10.62
C ILE A 31 3.95 -8.54 -9.62
N THR A 32 4.00 -9.49 -8.68
CA THR A 32 5.15 -9.64 -7.78
C THR A 32 5.49 -11.11 -7.61
N GLN A 33 6.78 -11.41 -7.44
CA GLN A 33 7.26 -12.76 -7.19
C GLN A 33 7.54 -12.98 -5.71
N ARG A 34 7.01 -14.07 -5.15
CA ARG A 34 7.40 -14.50 -3.80
C ARG A 34 8.84 -15.01 -3.80
N PRO A 35 9.61 -14.79 -2.72
CA PRO A 35 10.88 -15.49 -2.53
C PRO A 35 10.69 -17.00 -2.51
N THR A 36 11.69 -17.74 -2.97
CA THR A 36 11.68 -19.21 -2.89
C THR A 36 11.64 -19.65 -1.43
N THR A 37 10.69 -20.50 -1.08
CA THR A 37 10.66 -21.14 0.24
C THR A 37 11.33 -22.50 0.14
N THR A 38 12.60 -22.60 0.55
CA THR A 38 13.27 -23.90 0.66
C THR A 38 12.69 -24.66 1.85
N THR A 39 11.78 -25.60 1.58
CA THR A 39 11.34 -26.55 2.61
C THR A 39 12.34 -27.70 2.62
N THR A 40 13.26 -27.71 3.58
CA THR A 40 14.16 -28.85 3.79
C THR A 40 13.36 -30.02 4.35
N THR A 41 12.85 -30.89 3.49
CA THR A 41 12.29 -32.17 3.92
C THR A 41 13.45 -33.16 4.09
N THR A 42 13.80 -33.47 5.34
CA THR A 42 14.81 -34.49 5.66
C THR A 42 14.25 -35.89 5.38
N ALA A 43 14.09 -36.26 4.11
CA ALA A 43 13.71 -37.61 3.74
C ALA A 43 14.41 -38.05 2.45
N SER A 44 15.22 -39.10 2.60
CA SER A 44 15.82 -39.96 1.58
C SER A 44 16.91 -39.39 0.66
N THR A 45 18.03 -40.09 0.72
CA THR A 45 19.17 -40.10 -0.19
C THR A 45 18.76 -40.27 -1.66
N THR A 46 18.75 -39.18 -2.41
CA THR A 46 19.15 -39.11 -3.83
C THR A 46 19.32 -37.63 -4.17
N ALA A 47 20.45 -37.28 -4.79
CA ALA A 47 20.76 -35.89 -5.14
C ALA A 47 19.79 -35.39 -6.22
N ALA A 48 18.71 -34.74 -5.80
CA ALA A 48 17.86 -33.97 -6.69
C ALA A 48 18.58 -32.65 -7.00
N THR A 49 18.80 -32.38 -8.27
CA THR A 49 19.29 -31.09 -8.76
C THR A 49 18.21 -30.05 -8.43
N SER A 50 18.31 -29.39 -7.27
CA SER A 50 17.38 -28.32 -6.92
C SER A 50 17.74 -27.08 -7.71
N THR A 51 17.13 -26.88 -8.87
CA THR A 51 17.04 -25.56 -9.46
C THR A 51 16.19 -24.74 -8.49
N THR A 52 16.81 -23.84 -7.74
CA THR A 52 16.13 -22.92 -6.84
C THR A 52 15.35 -21.92 -7.69
N ALA A 53 14.24 -22.34 -8.29
CA ALA A 53 13.36 -21.45 -9.03
C ALA A 53 12.70 -20.48 -8.04
N GLY A 54 12.45 -19.24 -8.47
CA GLY A 54 11.73 -18.26 -7.66
C GLY A 54 10.36 -18.78 -7.20
N GLY A 55 9.82 -18.20 -6.14
CA GLY A 55 8.49 -18.57 -5.64
C GLY A 55 7.38 -18.20 -6.62
N GLU A 56 6.15 -18.45 -6.18
CA GLU A 56 4.93 -18.21 -6.94
C GLU A 56 4.81 -16.75 -7.37
N ILE A 57 4.22 -16.56 -8.55
CA ILE A 57 3.90 -15.25 -9.09
C ILE A 57 2.50 -14.86 -8.62
N LEU A 58 2.41 -13.71 -7.95
CA LEU A 58 1.14 -13.11 -7.56
C LEU A 58 0.79 -12.04 -8.59
N ILE A 59 -0.38 -12.15 -9.20
CA ILE A 59 -0.87 -11.16 -10.17
C ILE A 59 -2.27 -10.68 -9.81
N GLY A 60 -2.45 -9.37 -9.92
CA GLY A 60 -3.71 -8.66 -9.77
C GLY A 60 -3.90 -7.62 -10.85
N GLY A 61 -5.01 -6.89 -10.76
CA GLY A 61 -5.47 -5.98 -11.80
C GLY A 61 -6.62 -6.58 -12.59
N GLY A 62 -6.72 -6.23 -13.87
CA GLY A 62 -7.79 -6.66 -14.75
C GLY A 62 -9.15 -6.06 -14.40
N LEU A 63 -9.17 -4.87 -13.77
CA LEU A 63 -10.40 -4.17 -13.38
C LEU A 63 -11.35 -4.01 -14.58
N PHE A 64 -10.81 -3.57 -15.72
CA PHE A 64 -11.58 -3.33 -16.95
C PHE A 64 -11.77 -4.58 -17.82
N GLN A 65 -11.40 -5.77 -17.32
CA GLN A 65 -11.51 -7.03 -18.06
C GLN A 65 -12.81 -7.79 -17.76
N SER A 66 -13.67 -7.25 -16.89
CA SER A 66 -15.00 -7.79 -16.61
C SER A 66 -15.98 -7.55 -17.76
N GLY A 67 -17.17 -8.14 -17.68
CA GLY A 67 -18.15 -8.15 -18.77
C GLY A 67 -18.69 -6.78 -19.16
N LYS A 68 -18.63 -5.78 -18.27
CA LYS A 68 -19.01 -4.40 -18.54
C LYS A 68 -17.85 -3.42 -18.37
N GLN A 69 -16.64 -3.85 -18.71
CA GLN A 69 -15.44 -3.00 -18.70
C GLN A 69 -15.25 -2.32 -17.33
N GLY A 70 -15.30 -3.09 -16.25
CA GLY A 70 -15.11 -2.60 -14.88
C GLY A 70 -16.34 -2.00 -14.21
N MET A 71 -17.32 -1.48 -14.97
CA MET A 71 -18.51 -0.84 -14.37
C MET A 71 -19.36 -1.81 -13.52
N ASP A 72 -19.37 -3.09 -13.88
CA ASP A 72 -20.02 -4.16 -13.10
C ASP A 72 -19.27 -4.55 -11.83
N MET A 73 -18.07 -4.01 -11.60
CA MET A 73 -17.25 -4.26 -10.41
C MET A 73 -17.44 -3.20 -9.32
N PHE A 74 -18.01 -2.03 -9.64
CA PHE A 74 -18.27 -0.96 -8.68
C PHE A 74 -19.54 -1.21 -7.86
N GLY A 75 -19.49 -0.90 -6.57
CA GLY A 75 -20.60 -1.12 -5.64
C GLY A 75 -20.81 -2.60 -5.23
N VAL A 76 -19.92 -3.50 -5.66
CA VAL A 76 -19.94 -4.91 -5.27
C VAL A 76 -19.10 -5.09 -4.01
N TYR A 77 -19.76 -5.34 -2.88
CA TYR A 77 -19.10 -5.57 -1.59
C TYR A 77 -18.88 -7.06 -1.30
N ASP A 78 -19.61 -7.96 -1.97
CA ASP A 78 -19.48 -9.40 -1.80
C ASP A 78 -18.25 -9.90 -2.55
N ASP A 79 -17.16 -10.10 -1.82
CA ASP A 79 -15.91 -10.63 -2.34
C ASP A 79 -15.79 -12.15 -2.16
N SER A 80 -16.88 -12.85 -1.84
CA SER A 80 -16.87 -14.32 -1.76
C SER A 80 -16.85 -15.00 -3.14
N ALA A 81 -17.16 -14.26 -4.20
CA ALA A 81 -17.21 -14.73 -5.58
C ALA A 81 -16.20 -14.00 -6.49
N THR A 82 -15.70 -14.71 -7.49
CA THR A 82 -14.76 -14.19 -8.49
C THR A 82 -15.45 -13.93 -9.82
N ASP A 83 -15.10 -12.83 -10.50
CA ASP A 83 -15.50 -12.60 -11.89
C ASP A 83 -14.77 -13.57 -12.85
N THR A 84 -15.52 -14.16 -13.78
CA THR A 84 -14.99 -15.19 -14.69
C THR A 84 -14.07 -14.60 -15.77
N LEU A 85 -14.41 -13.45 -16.35
CA LEU A 85 -13.63 -12.85 -17.44
C LEU A 85 -12.33 -12.26 -16.90
N THR A 86 -12.37 -11.59 -15.75
CA THR A 86 -11.17 -11.15 -15.04
C THR A 86 -10.27 -12.33 -14.69
N LEU A 87 -10.84 -13.47 -14.25
CA LEU A 87 -10.02 -14.66 -13.96
C LEU A 87 -9.42 -15.29 -15.22
N MET A 88 -10.15 -15.31 -16.34
CA MET A 88 -9.63 -15.75 -17.64
C MET A 88 -8.45 -14.88 -18.08
N HIS A 89 -8.57 -13.56 -17.96
CA HIS A 89 -7.49 -12.61 -18.22
C HIS A 89 -6.28 -12.89 -17.34
N LEU A 90 -6.44 -12.86 -16.01
CA LEU A 90 -5.32 -13.05 -15.08
C LEU A 90 -4.65 -14.42 -15.26
N GLY A 91 -5.42 -15.46 -15.58
CA GLY A 91 -4.88 -16.79 -15.85
C GLY A 91 -4.11 -16.91 -17.16
N GLY A 92 -4.35 -16.04 -18.15
CA GLY A 92 -3.78 -16.13 -19.50
C GLY A 92 -2.79 -15.03 -19.87
N VAL A 93 -2.76 -13.91 -19.13
CA VAL A 93 -1.94 -12.75 -19.50
C VAL A 93 -0.44 -13.00 -19.36
N LEU A 94 -0.01 -13.69 -18.30
CA LEU A 94 1.42 -13.92 -18.05
C LEU A 94 2.12 -14.71 -19.17
N PRO A 95 1.59 -15.87 -19.62
CA PRO A 95 2.19 -16.60 -20.74
C PRO A 95 2.11 -15.87 -22.08
N SER A 96 1.19 -14.93 -22.22
CA SER A 96 1.02 -14.15 -23.45
C SER A 96 2.06 -13.04 -23.58
N VAL A 97 2.51 -12.47 -22.46
CA VAL A 97 3.44 -11.33 -22.43
C VAL A 97 4.88 -11.76 -22.20
N PHE A 98 5.11 -12.79 -21.37
CA PHE A 98 6.45 -13.25 -21.03
C PHE A 98 6.84 -14.47 -21.85
N ARG A 99 8.15 -14.69 -22.00
CA ARG A 99 8.67 -16.00 -22.40
C ARG A 99 8.35 -17.00 -21.30
N TRP A 100 7.27 -17.76 -21.48
CA TRP A 100 6.78 -18.66 -20.45
C TRP A 100 7.57 -19.97 -20.39
N GLY A 101 7.84 -20.56 -21.56
CA GLY A 101 8.39 -21.90 -21.65
C GLY A 101 7.35 -22.97 -21.32
N ASP A 102 7.82 -24.10 -20.81
CA ASP A 102 6.97 -25.21 -20.40
C ASP A 102 6.24 -24.90 -19.10
N GLU A 103 5.01 -25.39 -18.99
CA GLU A 103 4.26 -25.34 -17.74
C GLU A 103 4.95 -26.18 -16.67
N ALA A 104 5.01 -25.65 -15.45
CA ALA A 104 5.45 -26.44 -14.31
C ALA A 104 4.50 -27.64 -14.09
N PRO A 105 5.02 -28.81 -13.65
CA PRO A 105 4.19 -29.99 -13.42
C PRO A 105 3.01 -29.69 -12.48
N GLY A 106 1.79 -29.96 -12.94
CA GLY A 106 0.57 -29.72 -12.17
C GLY A 106 -0.30 -28.62 -12.78
N ARG A 107 -0.73 -27.66 -11.96
CA ARG A 107 -1.61 -26.56 -12.38
C ARG A 107 -0.86 -25.23 -12.33
N ARG A 108 -0.96 -24.43 -13.39
CA ARG A 108 -0.40 -23.07 -13.45
C ARG A 108 -1.02 -22.18 -12.38
N VAL A 109 -2.34 -22.00 -12.40
CA VAL A 109 -3.06 -21.22 -11.40
C VAL A 109 -3.26 -22.06 -10.14
N LEU A 110 -2.53 -21.73 -9.08
CA LEU A 110 -2.59 -22.43 -7.80
C LEU A 110 -3.76 -21.98 -6.94
N LYS A 111 -4.06 -20.68 -6.95
CA LYS A 111 -5.18 -20.08 -6.22
C LYS A 111 -5.69 -18.86 -6.98
N ALA A 112 -6.98 -18.61 -6.83
CA ALA A 112 -7.64 -17.41 -7.29
C ALA A 112 -8.52 -16.88 -6.16
N TRP A 113 -8.59 -15.55 -6.03
CA TRP A 113 -9.44 -14.89 -5.05
C TRP A 113 -9.76 -13.46 -5.50
N SER A 114 -10.90 -12.99 -5.01
CA SER A 114 -11.42 -11.62 -5.08
C SER A 114 -11.02 -10.84 -3.83
N GLY A 115 -11.29 -9.53 -3.86
CA GLY A 115 -11.14 -8.65 -2.71
C GLY A 115 -11.77 -7.30 -3.02
N VAL A 116 -12.08 -6.53 -1.99
CA VAL A 116 -12.66 -5.19 -2.11
C VAL A 116 -11.54 -4.14 -2.17
N VAL A 117 -11.68 -3.17 -3.07
CA VAL A 117 -10.78 -2.02 -3.21
C VAL A 117 -11.57 -0.74 -2.92
N GLY A 118 -10.98 0.15 -2.14
CA GLY A 118 -11.54 1.48 -1.90
C GLY A 118 -11.00 2.49 -2.90
N PHE A 119 -11.89 3.29 -3.48
CA PHE A 119 -11.60 4.40 -4.39
C PHE A 119 -12.00 5.72 -3.73
N THR A 120 -11.18 6.76 -3.93
CA THR A 120 -11.61 8.15 -3.75
C THR A 120 -12.15 8.71 -5.07
N GLY A 121 -12.92 9.80 -5.01
CA GLY A 121 -13.46 10.44 -6.22
C GLY A 121 -12.39 10.96 -7.18
N ASP A 122 -11.24 11.37 -6.65
CA ASP A 122 -10.09 11.88 -7.40
C ASP A 122 -9.01 10.82 -7.69
N VAL A 123 -9.28 9.55 -7.41
CA VAL A 123 -8.37 8.40 -7.68
C VAL A 123 -6.99 8.53 -7.02
N LEU A 124 -6.89 9.28 -5.92
CA LEU A 124 -5.67 9.47 -5.14
C LEU A 124 -5.80 8.96 -3.70
N PRO A 125 -4.76 8.33 -3.12
CA PRO A 125 -4.76 7.91 -1.72
C PRO A 125 -5.14 9.02 -0.72
N LEU A 126 -5.72 8.63 0.42
CA LEU A 126 -5.92 9.51 1.57
C LEU A 126 -4.86 9.22 2.63
N VAL A 127 -4.01 10.20 2.91
CA VAL A 127 -2.89 10.06 3.84
C VAL A 127 -2.82 11.25 4.80
N GLY A 128 -2.68 10.97 6.09
CA GLY A 128 -2.45 11.97 7.12
C GLY A 128 -3.52 12.02 8.20
N ARG A 129 -3.55 13.13 8.94
CA ARG A 129 -4.49 13.33 10.06
C ARG A 129 -5.88 13.64 9.53
N LEU A 130 -6.89 12.97 10.07
CA LEU A 130 -8.29 13.26 9.79
C LEU A 130 -8.78 14.40 10.69
N ASP A 131 -9.47 15.36 10.07
CA ASP A 131 -10.21 16.40 10.78
C ASP A 131 -11.44 15.81 11.50
N ALA A 132 -11.65 16.18 12.77
CA ALA A 132 -12.78 15.69 13.57
C ALA A 132 -14.14 16.06 12.95
N ARG A 133 -14.21 17.12 12.12
CA ARG A 133 -15.41 17.49 11.36
C ARG A 133 -15.79 16.40 10.35
N LEU A 134 -14.82 15.67 9.79
CA LEU A 134 -15.05 14.59 8.83
C LEU A 134 -15.60 13.36 9.53
N THR A 135 -14.96 12.98 10.64
CA THR A 135 -15.26 11.71 11.30
C THR A 135 -16.42 11.82 12.28
N LYS A 136 -16.75 13.06 12.71
CA LYS A 136 -17.73 13.35 13.77
C LYS A 136 -17.40 12.64 15.09
N ARG A 137 -16.14 12.26 15.29
CA ARG A 137 -15.64 11.59 16.49
C ARG A 137 -14.83 12.57 17.33
N GLU A 138 -15.07 12.58 18.63
CA GLU A 138 -14.28 13.37 19.57
C GLU A 138 -13.00 12.63 19.95
N VAL A 139 -11.85 13.28 19.72
CA VAL A 139 -10.58 12.77 20.19
C VAL A 139 -10.36 13.21 21.63
N GLN A 140 -10.40 12.24 22.55
CA GLN A 140 -10.18 12.49 23.97
C GLN A 140 -8.71 12.82 24.23
N VAL A 141 -8.39 14.08 24.50
CA VAL A 141 -7.05 14.49 24.96
C VAL A 141 -7.01 14.32 26.48
N GLN A 142 -6.46 13.20 26.97
CA GLN A 142 -6.20 13.04 28.40
C GLN A 142 -5.08 14.01 28.82
N GLY A 143 -5.46 15.15 29.44
CA GLY A 143 -4.47 16.11 29.94
C GLY A 143 -4.93 17.55 30.10
N LYS A 144 -6.12 17.80 30.66
CA LYS A 144 -6.41 19.09 31.32
C LYS A 144 -6.61 18.85 32.81
N ALA A 145 -5.54 18.52 33.52
CA ALA A 145 -5.48 18.79 34.94
C ALA A 145 -5.28 20.31 35.12
N GLN A 146 -6.13 20.89 35.96
CA GLN A 146 -6.31 22.32 36.21
C GLN A 146 -4.99 23.08 36.41
N ALA A 147 -4.84 24.20 35.70
CA ALA A 147 -3.98 25.31 36.12
C ALA A 147 -4.83 26.58 36.21
N GLN A 148 -5.63 26.66 37.27
CA GLN A 148 -6.17 27.92 37.77
C GLN A 148 -5.20 28.44 38.84
N GLY A 149 -4.59 29.60 38.55
CA GLY A 149 -4.08 30.59 39.51
C GLY A 149 -3.06 30.13 40.56
N ARG A 150 -1.79 30.52 40.38
CA ARG A 150 -1.03 31.12 41.50
C ARG A 150 0.14 31.97 41.01
N GLU A 151 0.31 33.06 41.74
CA GLU A 151 1.11 34.25 41.49
C GLU A 151 2.63 34.04 41.50
N GLU A 152 3.28 35.10 41.03
CA GLU A 152 4.71 35.37 40.92
C GLU A 152 5.54 35.04 42.16
N GLY A 153 6.74 34.52 41.91
CA GLY A 153 7.79 34.33 42.90
C GLY A 153 9.12 34.06 42.20
N SER A 154 9.96 35.10 42.16
CA SER A 154 11.36 35.10 41.77
C SER A 154 12.17 33.95 42.40
N GLU A 155 13.01 33.26 41.62
CA GLU A 155 14.47 33.23 41.86
C GLU A 155 15.27 32.43 40.83
N SER A 156 16.49 32.92 40.66
CA SER A 156 17.61 32.49 39.84
C SER A 156 18.01 31.01 40.03
N SER A 157 18.17 30.27 38.93
CA SER A 157 19.27 29.29 38.84
C SER A 157 19.62 28.94 37.40
N THR A 158 20.87 29.23 37.06
CA THR A 158 21.58 28.83 35.85
C THR A 158 21.59 27.31 35.72
N LYS A 159 20.91 26.76 34.71
CA LYS A 159 21.09 25.37 34.26
C LYS A 159 21.20 25.32 32.75
N THR A 160 22.42 25.06 32.30
CA THR A 160 22.81 24.63 30.96
C THR A 160 21.89 23.51 30.48
N LYS A 161 20.99 23.81 29.54
CA LYS A 161 20.16 22.81 28.85
C LYS A 161 20.92 22.28 27.64
N THR A 162 21.53 21.13 27.79
CA THR A 162 21.79 20.24 26.66
C THR A 162 20.42 19.86 26.09
N LYS A 163 20.01 20.48 24.97
CA LYS A 163 18.76 20.16 24.28
C LYS A 163 18.91 18.81 23.60
N THR A 164 18.63 17.73 24.32
CA THR A 164 18.17 16.49 23.69
C THR A 164 16.81 16.80 23.08
N LYS A 165 16.71 16.69 21.74
CA LYS A 165 15.51 16.95 20.94
C LYS A 165 14.43 15.94 21.33
N THR A 166 13.63 16.29 22.34
CA THR A 166 12.41 15.55 22.68
C THR A 166 11.45 15.65 21.50
N SER A 167 10.94 14.51 21.03
CA SER A 167 9.85 14.43 20.05
C SER A 167 8.82 15.52 20.36
N ARG A 168 8.41 16.29 19.35
CA ARG A 168 7.24 17.16 19.53
C ARG A 168 6.08 16.27 19.97
N ASP A 169 5.39 16.63 21.04
CA ASP A 169 4.19 15.90 21.46
C ASP A 169 3.11 16.09 20.38
N VAL A 170 2.99 15.11 19.48
CA VAL A 170 1.91 15.06 18.51
C VAL A 170 0.63 14.74 19.28
N ALA A 171 -0.31 15.69 19.28
CA ALA A 171 -1.58 15.50 19.96
C ALA A 171 -2.31 14.26 19.40
N PRO A 172 -2.94 13.42 20.26
CA PRO A 172 -3.73 12.29 19.82
C PRO A 172 -4.73 12.68 18.71
N GLY A 173 -4.97 11.76 17.79
CA GLY A 173 -5.77 12.03 16.60
C GLY A 173 -6.17 10.76 15.87
N GLU A 174 -7.03 10.93 14.88
CA GLU A 174 -7.37 9.90 13.92
C GLU A 174 -6.54 10.11 12.67
N TRP A 175 -6.03 9.03 12.11
CA TRP A 175 -5.02 9.04 11.06
C TRP A 175 -5.39 8.01 10.01
N ILE A 176 -5.09 8.32 8.75
CA ILE A 176 -5.40 7.46 7.61
C ILE A 176 -4.20 7.33 6.69
N ALA A 177 -4.05 6.14 6.10
CA ALA A 177 -3.25 5.86 4.92
C ALA A 177 -3.97 4.72 4.20
N ALA A 178 -4.93 5.07 3.34
CA ALA A 178 -5.86 4.12 2.75
C ALA A 178 -6.39 4.63 1.39
N TYR A 179 -7.32 3.86 0.80
CA TYR A 179 -7.94 4.16 -0.49
C TYR A 179 -6.89 4.31 -1.61
N PHE A 180 -6.00 3.34 -1.73
CA PHE A 180 -4.95 3.36 -2.75
C PHE A 180 -5.46 3.16 -4.19
N CYS A 181 -6.77 3.13 -4.42
CA CYS A 181 -7.41 3.14 -5.74
C CYS A 181 -6.95 2.02 -6.69
N GLY A 182 -6.55 0.86 -6.15
CA GLY A 182 -6.00 -0.26 -6.92
C GLY A 182 -4.47 -0.22 -7.07
N ASP A 183 -3.84 0.92 -6.83
CA ASP A 183 -2.39 1.17 -6.92
C ASP A 183 -1.64 0.97 -5.59
N GLY A 184 -2.14 0.06 -4.74
CA GLY A 184 -1.57 -0.19 -3.41
C GLY A 184 -0.08 -0.59 -3.43
N MET A 185 0.36 -1.29 -4.49
CA MET A 185 1.77 -1.67 -4.66
C MET A 185 2.70 -0.46 -4.81
N VAL A 186 2.19 0.65 -5.34
CA VAL A 186 2.93 1.89 -5.56
C VAL A 186 2.79 2.81 -4.34
N TRP A 187 1.55 3.02 -3.88
CA TRP A 187 1.26 4.04 -2.89
C TRP A 187 1.51 3.64 -1.46
N ALA A 188 1.25 2.37 -1.09
CA ALA A 188 1.09 2.00 0.32
C ALA A 188 2.34 2.25 1.15
N TRP A 189 3.52 1.94 0.60
CA TRP A 189 4.77 2.01 1.34
C TRP A 189 5.15 3.45 1.72
N LEU A 190 5.21 4.36 0.74
CA LEU A 190 5.57 5.75 1.00
C LEU A 190 4.45 6.51 1.72
N SER A 191 3.18 6.16 1.50
CA SER A 191 2.06 6.71 2.26
C SER A 191 2.16 6.35 3.75
N GLY A 192 2.42 5.08 4.07
CA GLY A 192 2.63 4.64 5.45
C GLY A 192 3.88 5.26 6.07
N THR A 193 4.93 5.43 5.28
CA THR A 193 6.16 6.10 5.71
C THR A 193 5.91 7.58 6.04
N ALA A 194 5.22 8.31 5.17
CA ALA A 194 4.81 9.70 5.40
C ALA A 194 3.96 9.82 6.66
N LEU A 195 2.97 8.94 6.82
CA LEU A 195 2.13 8.89 8.02
C LEU A 195 2.95 8.66 9.28
N GLY A 196 3.94 7.77 9.24
CA GLY A 196 4.85 7.51 10.35
C GLY A 196 5.69 8.74 10.74
N VAL A 197 6.16 9.52 9.76
CA VAL A 197 6.87 10.78 9.99
C VAL A 197 5.96 11.80 10.68
N MET A 198 4.71 11.95 10.21
CA MET A 198 3.72 12.86 10.82
C MET A 198 3.36 12.43 12.25
N LEU A 199 3.20 11.13 12.50
CA LEU A 199 2.92 10.58 13.83
C LEU A 199 4.08 10.81 14.82
N ALA A 200 5.31 10.85 14.32
CA ALA A 200 6.50 11.14 15.12
C ALA A 200 6.70 12.65 15.38
N GLY A 201 5.95 13.53 14.71
CA GLY A 201 6.12 14.98 14.80
C GLY A 201 7.42 15.47 14.15
N SER A 202 7.91 14.70 13.18
CA SER A 202 9.18 14.92 12.49
C SER A 202 9.01 15.49 11.08
N GLU A 203 7.82 15.94 10.70
CA GLU A 203 7.50 16.42 9.34
C GLU A 203 8.37 17.60 8.86
N ASP A 204 8.80 18.45 9.79
CA ASP A 204 9.68 19.61 9.54
C ASP A 204 11.17 19.28 9.70
N GLU A 205 11.50 18.04 10.05
CA GLU A 205 12.89 17.63 10.29
C GLU A 205 13.53 17.13 9.00
N ASP A 206 14.78 17.53 8.76
CA ASP A 206 15.61 16.93 7.72
C ASP A 206 16.08 15.54 8.18
N LEU A 207 15.40 14.50 7.72
CA LEU A 207 15.67 13.12 8.12
C LEU A 207 16.65 12.46 7.15
N PRO A 208 17.64 11.67 7.62
CA PRO A 208 18.53 10.94 6.74
C PRO A 208 17.76 9.87 5.96
N ALA A 209 18.26 9.46 4.79
CA ALA A 209 17.71 8.33 4.05
C ALA A 209 17.74 7.05 4.92
N ALA A 210 16.72 6.21 4.76
CA ALA A 210 16.67 4.87 5.34
C ALA A 210 16.10 3.89 4.31
N PRO A 211 16.24 2.57 4.48
CA PRO A 211 15.65 1.60 3.56
C PRO A 211 14.15 1.86 3.35
N GLY A 212 13.77 2.21 2.11
CA GLY A 212 12.40 2.55 1.74
C GLY A 212 11.90 3.93 2.18
N ARG A 213 12.73 4.79 2.78
CA ARG A 213 12.36 6.17 3.15
C ARG A 213 13.33 7.18 2.52
N PRO A 214 12.86 8.14 1.70
CA PRO A 214 13.68 9.23 1.19
C PRO A 214 14.34 10.06 2.30
N ALA A 215 15.47 10.67 1.99
CA ALA A 215 16.05 11.72 2.83
C ALA A 215 15.28 13.04 2.64
N GLY A 216 15.47 14.00 3.55
CA GLY A 216 14.92 15.35 3.46
C GLY A 216 13.74 15.59 4.39
N VAL A 217 13.10 16.75 4.21
CA VAL A 217 11.89 17.15 4.92
C VAL A 217 10.69 16.49 4.24
N LEU A 218 9.63 16.18 5.00
CA LEU A 218 8.48 15.44 4.46
C LEU A 218 7.89 16.09 3.20
N LYS A 219 7.70 17.40 3.22
CA LYS A 219 7.14 18.19 2.11
C LYS A 219 7.96 18.15 0.82
N ASP A 220 9.23 17.73 0.89
CA ASP A 220 10.12 17.71 -0.27
C ASP A 220 9.81 16.52 -1.19
N TRP A 221 9.10 15.51 -0.70
CA TRP A 221 8.79 14.29 -1.44
C TRP A 221 7.36 13.76 -1.25
N PHE A 222 6.65 14.16 -0.20
CA PHE A 222 5.25 13.80 0.01
C PHE A 222 4.34 14.84 -0.68
N PRO A 223 3.51 14.46 -1.66
CA PRO A 223 2.63 15.39 -2.37
C PRO A 223 1.47 15.86 -1.49
N ASP A 224 1.16 17.15 -1.53
CA ASP A 224 0.07 17.76 -0.77
C ASP A 224 -1.31 17.23 -1.22
N GLU A 225 -1.42 16.79 -2.48
CA GLU A 225 -2.63 16.21 -3.05
C GLU A 225 -3.05 14.91 -2.35
N LEU A 226 -2.09 14.18 -1.75
CA LEU A 226 -2.38 12.96 -0.99
C LEU A 226 -2.89 13.25 0.43
N ALA A 227 -2.79 14.50 0.90
CA ALA A 227 -3.20 14.87 2.24
C ALA A 227 -4.71 14.65 2.43
N ALA A 228 -5.09 14.04 3.55
CA ALA A 228 -6.48 13.85 3.95
C ALA A 228 -7.10 15.14 4.54
N SER A 229 -6.97 16.27 3.83
CA SER A 229 -7.46 17.57 4.27
C SER A 229 -8.98 17.66 4.22
N TRP A 230 -9.54 18.54 5.06
CA TRP A 230 -10.97 18.84 5.07
C TRP A 230 -11.43 19.34 3.71
N GLU A 231 -10.67 20.24 3.11
CA GLU A 231 -10.96 20.90 1.84
C GLU A 231 -11.04 19.89 0.70
N ARG A 232 -10.06 18.97 0.63
CA ARG A 232 -10.04 17.91 -0.39
C ARG A 232 -11.24 16.98 -0.25
N LEU A 233 -11.48 16.47 0.95
CA LEU A 233 -12.57 15.52 1.21
C LEU A 233 -13.96 16.15 1.03
N GLN A 234 -14.12 17.45 1.27
CA GLN A 234 -15.36 18.17 0.95
C GLN A 234 -15.59 18.36 -0.54
N GLY A 235 -14.51 18.47 -1.31
CA GLY A 235 -14.57 18.68 -2.76
C GLY A 235 -14.74 17.40 -3.58
N MET A 236 -14.50 16.23 -3.00
CA MET A 236 -14.66 14.95 -3.71
C MET A 236 -16.13 14.64 -4.00
N ASP A 237 -16.43 14.35 -5.27
CA ASP A 237 -17.69 13.76 -5.69
C ASP A 237 -17.45 12.35 -6.26
N ILE A 238 -18.41 11.45 -6.08
CA ILE A 238 -18.38 10.14 -6.74
C ILE A 238 -18.58 10.29 -8.26
N ALA A 239 -19.19 11.38 -8.71
CA ALA A 239 -19.34 11.69 -10.13
C ALA A 239 -17.99 11.87 -10.83
N ASP A 240 -16.96 12.35 -10.13
CA ASP A 240 -15.62 12.56 -10.68
C ASP A 240 -14.98 11.23 -11.13
N LEU A 241 -15.37 10.12 -10.51
CA LEU A 241 -14.90 8.79 -10.89
C LEU A 241 -15.41 8.36 -12.27
N ALA A 242 -16.54 8.90 -12.74
CA ALA A 242 -17.10 8.54 -14.03
C ALA A 242 -16.27 9.05 -15.22
N ASP A 243 -15.48 10.11 -15.03
CA ASP A 243 -14.57 10.63 -16.06
C ASP A 243 -13.25 9.83 -16.10
N GLU A 244 -12.97 9.05 -15.05
CA GLU A 244 -11.74 8.25 -14.87
C GLU A 244 -11.93 6.75 -15.20
N LEU A 245 -13.17 6.30 -15.46
CA LEU A 245 -13.55 4.91 -15.78
C LEU A 245 -14.01 4.74 -17.23
#